data_AF-A0A5J4KJ33-F1
#
_entry.id   AF-A0A5J4KJ33-F1
#
_cell.length_a   1.000
_cell.length_b   1.000
_cell.length_c   1.000
_cell.angle_alpha   90.00
_cell.angle_beta   90.00
_cell.angle_gamma   90.00
#
_symmetry.space_group_name_H-M   'P 1'
#
loop_
_entity.id
_entity.type
_entity.pdbx_description
1 polymer ?
#
loop_
_entity_poly.entity_id
_entity_poly.type
_entity_poly.pdbx_seq_one_letter_code
_entity_poly.pdbx_strand_id
1 'polypeptide(L)'
;MSIQKLLLCLYPRVWRARYEDEFLVVLSSRPLSLREGIDIIRGAFDAHLHPCFGTIEMPSPEKMRRMYVLLRSSLLTIFCAYVAFILAGLSFQKMTEAAAFQEVARTQDMVGLTFSLVVIGAVVALLAVLVGGVPILFAAIKFALVRRRAGPLIGLAVPVLAFVSFLWSLSLLKVLFHPDSQLLSLGQIALGRGLFLGVLLASSIISAGAICFVVTRSEIPEKFLRFALPPSILATIAMGFMAVATLLWAWACVLVHLNS
;
A
#
# COMPACT_ATOMS: atom_id res chain seq x y z
N MET A 1 12.98 -2.10 -34.82
CA MET A 1 13.06 -0.95 -33.88
C MET A 1 14.36 -1.09 -33.11
N SER A 2 15.29 -0.11 -33.16
CA SER A 2 16.60 -0.22 -32.47
C SER A 2 16.39 -0.32 -30.95
N ILE A 3 17.22 -1.11 -30.27
CA ILE A 3 17.16 -1.31 -28.81
C ILE A 3 17.29 0.02 -28.05
N GLN A 4 18.02 0.99 -28.62
CA GLN A 4 18.19 2.34 -28.09
C GLN A 4 16.86 3.11 -28.06
N LYS A 5 16.04 3.00 -29.11
CA LYS A 5 14.70 3.61 -29.17
C LYS A 5 13.73 2.94 -28.18
N LEU A 6 13.90 1.64 -27.94
CA LEU A 6 13.10 0.90 -26.96
C LEU A 6 13.45 1.32 -25.53
N LEU A 7 14.73 1.56 -25.24
CA LEU A 7 15.20 2.11 -23.98
C LEU A 7 14.73 3.55 -23.76
N LEU A 8 14.69 4.39 -24.79
CA LEU A 8 14.15 5.74 -24.71
C LEU A 8 12.64 5.77 -24.42
N CYS A 9 11.87 4.80 -24.92
CA CYS A 9 10.45 4.69 -24.61
C CYS A 9 10.16 4.50 -23.10
N LEU A 10 11.14 4.03 -22.32
CA LEU A 10 11.02 3.94 -20.86
C LEU A 10 10.99 5.33 -20.21
N TYR A 11 11.50 6.38 -20.84
CA TYR A 11 11.52 7.73 -20.27
C TYR A 11 10.19 8.49 -20.51
N PRO A 12 9.76 9.32 -19.53
CA PRO A 12 8.54 10.11 -19.65
C PRO A 12 8.60 11.11 -20.82
N ARG A 13 7.44 11.38 -21.44
CA ARG A 13 7.35 12.20 -22.67
C ARG A 13 7.99 13.58 -22.56
N VAL A 14 7.86 14.23 -21.40
CA VAL A 14 8.41 15.57 -21.14
C VAL A 14 9.94 15.54 -21.09
N TRP A 15 10.52 14.47 -20.56
CA TRP A 15 11.98 14.29 -20.53
C TRP A 15 12.51 14.07 -21.94
N ARG A 16 11.85 13.19 -22.71
CA ARG A 16 12.22 12.91 -24.11
C ARG A 16 12.16 14.16 -24.98
N ALA A 17 11.11 14.98 -24.84
CA ALA A 17 10.98 16.22 -25.60
C ALA A 17 12.15 17.20 -25.41
N ARG A 18 12.97 17.05 -24.36
CA ARG A 18 14.10 17.92 -24.05
C ARG A 18 15.47 17.26 -24.26
N TYR A 19 15.60 15.97 -23.97
CA TYR A 19 16.89 15.28 -23.91
C TYR A 19 17.00 14.07 -24.85
N GLU A 20 15.96 13.75 -25.63
CA GLU A 20 15.99 12.58 -26.52
C GLU A 20 17.14 12.65 -27.52
N ASP A 21 17.34 13.80 -28.17
CA ASP A 21 18.37 13.99 -29.18
C ASP A 21 19.78 13.90 -28.59
N GLU A 22 20.02 14.56 -27.45
CA GLU A 22 21.30 14.50 -26.73
C GLU A 22 21.62 13.08 -26.25
N PHE A 23 20.61 12.38 -25.71
CA PHE A 23 20.80 11.04 -25.17
C PHE A 23 20.99 10.00 -26.28
N LEU A 24 20.35 10.17 -27.45
CA LEU A 24 20.59 9.35 -28.65
C LEU A 24 22.03 9.50 -29.16
N VAL A 25 22.60 10.70 -29.10
CA VAL A 25 24.01 10.93 -29.46
C VAL A 25 24.94 10.20 -28.49
N VAL A 26 24.66 10.24 -27.19
CA VAL A 26 25.45 9.50 -26.20
C VAL A 26 25.33 7.98 -26.40
N LEU A 27 24.11 7.47 -26.63
CA LEU A 27 23.83 6.05 -26.86
C LEU A 27 24.39 5.51 -28.19
N SER A 28 24.60 6.36 -29.19
CA SER A 28 25.21 5.98 -30.46
C SER A 28 26.74 6.02 -30.41
N SER A 29 27.31 6.75 -29.46
CA SER A 29 28.76 6.87 -29.28
C SER A 29 29.44 5.69 -28.56
N ARG A 30 28.66 4.78 -27.94
CA ARG A 30 29.19 3.64 -27.17
C ARG A 30 28.37 2.36 -27.36
N PRO A 31 29.01 1.17 -27.38
CA PRO A 31 28.30 -0.10 -27.38
C PRO A 31 27.63 -0.33 -26.01
N LEU A 32 26.34 -0.70 -26.02
CA LEU A 32 25.55 -0.92 -24.81
C LEU A 32 26.00 -2.18 -24.07
N SER A 33 26.56 -2.02 -22.88
CA SER A 33 26.81 -3.11 -21.94
C SER A 33 25.56 -3.41 -21.07
N LEU A 34 25.47 -4.61 -20.51
CA LEU A 34 24.38 -4.99 -19.59
C LEU A 34 24.28 -4.06 -18.37
N ARG A 35 25.43 -3.60 -17.87
CA ARG A 35 25.50 -2.68 -16.71
C ARG A 35 24.90 -1.32 -17.05
N GLU A 36 25.20 -0.79 -18.23
CA GLU A 36 24.61 0.46 -18.74
C GLU A 36 23.11 0.30 -19.01
N GLY A 37 22.67 -0.87 -19.49
CA GLY A 37 21.23 -1.17 -19.61
C GLY A 37 20.50 -1.06 -18.27
N ILE A 38 21.06 -1.62 -17.20
CA ILE A 38 20.50 -1.51 -15.84
C ILE A 38 20.53 -0.06 -15.36
N ASP A 39 21.61 0.67 -15.64
CA ASP A 39 21.75 2.07 -15.24
C ASP A 39 20.74 2.98 -15.96
N ILE A 40 20.51 2.76 -17.25
CA ILE A 40 19.50 3.46 -18.06
C ILE A 40 18.09 3.13 -17.55
N ILE A 41 17.80 1.88 -17.19
CA ILE A 41 16.49 1.51 -16.62
C ILE A 41 16.29 2.20 -15.25
N ARG A 42 17.34 2.24 -14.41
CA ARG A 42 17.31 3.00 -13.14
C ARG A 42 17.11 4.49 -13.37
N GLY A 43 17.80 5.08 -14.35
CA GLY A 43 17.65 6.48 -14.73
C GLY A 43 16.27 6.79 -15.30
N ALA A 44 15.66 5.89 -16.06
CA ALA A 44 14.28 6.02 -16.52
C ALA A 44 13.30 5.99 -15.35
N PHE A 45 13.51 5.06 -14.41
CA PHE A 45 12.70 4.96 -13.20
C PHE A 45 12.83 6.21 -12.32
N ASP A 46 14.06 6.72 -12.15
CA ASP A 46 14.32 7.96 -11.43
C ASP A 46 13.68 9.17 -12.13
N ALA A 47 13.72 9.24 -13.46
CA ALA A 47 13.05 10.29 -14.23
C ALA A 47 11.51 10.25 -14.08
N HIS A 48 10.92 9.08 -13.84
CA HIS A 48 9.50 8.94 -13.48
C HIS A 48 9.22 9.36 -12.03
N LEU A 49 10.15 9.10 -11.11
CA LEU A 49 10.03 9.46 -9.69
C LEU A 49 10.27 10.96 -9.44
N HIS A 50 11.14 11.58 -10.25
CA HIS A 50 11.51 12.99 -10.16
C HIS A 50 11.21 13.76 -11.46
N PRO A 51 9.92 13.94 -11.83
CA PRO A 51 9.54 14.77 -12.97
C PRO A 51 9.88 16.26 -12.80
N CYS A 52 10.49 16.62 -11.66
CA CYS A 52 10.97 17.94 -11.26
C CYS A 52 12.25 18.38 -12.00
N PHE A 53 13.07 17.45 -12.51
CA PHE A 53 14.37 17.81 -13.11
C PHE A 53 14.26 18.62 -14.42
N GLY A 54 13.08 18.66 -15.05
CA GLY A 54 12.76 19.56 -16.18
C GLY A 54 12.07 20.87 -15.79
N THR A 55 11.95 21.20 -14.50
CA THR A 55 11.13 22.33 -14.00
C THR A 55 11.94 23.56 -13.58
N ILE A 56 13.25 23.58 -13.86
CA ILE A 56 14.14 24.70 -13.48
C ILE A 56 13.66 26.02 -14.09
N GLU A 57 13.01 25.98 -15.25
CA GLU A 57 12.48 27.15 -15.97
C GLU A 57 10.98 27.43 -15.71
N MET A 58 10.28 26.62 -14.91
CA MET A 58 8.85 26.86 -14.66
C MET A 58 8.62 28.02 -13.68
N PRO A 59 7.58 28.85 -13.90
CA PRO A 59 7.16 29.84 -12.93
C PRO A 59 6.92 29.22 -11.54
N SER A 60 7.42 29.87 -10.49
CA SER A 60 7.28 29.46 -9.08
C SER A 60 5.89 28.90 -8.68
N PRO A 61 4.74 29.50 -9.08
CA PRO A 61 3.42 28.97 -8.70
C PRO A 61 3.10 27.60 -9.32
N GLU A 62 3.56 27.32 -10.53
CA GLU A 62 3.31 26.04 -11.21
C GLU A 62 4.16 24.91 -10.63
N LYS A 63 5.42 25.22 -10.29
CA LYS A 63 6.32 24.28 -9.60
C LYS A 63 5.76 23.85 -8.25
N MET A 64 5.23 24.80 -7.48
CA MET A 64 4.62 24.54 -6.17
C MET A 64 3.36 23.67 -6.32
N ARG A 65 2.47 23.98 -7.28
CA ARG A 65 1.30 23.16 -7.61
C ARG A 65 1.68 21.72 -7.98
N ARG A 66 2.73 21.53 -8.79
CA ARG A 66 3.19 20.20 -9.21
C ARG A 66 3.77 19.41 -8.04
N MET A 67 4.56 20.03 -7.17
CA MET A 67 5.02 19.41 -5.91
C MET A 67 3.86 18.93 -5.04
N TYR A 68 2.78 19.71 -4.92
CA TYR A 68 1.60 19.28 -4.14
C TYR A 68 0.91 18.07 -4.73
N VAL A 69 0.77 18.01 -6.05
CA VAL A 69 0.18 16.86 -6.74
C VAL A 69 1.03 15.61 -6.50
N LEU A 70 2.36 15.72 -6.58
CA LEU A 70 3.28 14.60 -6.32
C LEU A 70 3.21 14.14 -4.86
N LEU A 71 3.34 15.04 -3.90
CA LEU A 71 3.30 14.71 -2.47
C LEU A 71 2.01 13.98 -2.10
N ARG A 72 0.89 14.46 -2.65
CA ARG A 72 -0.42 13.85 -2.45
C ARG A 72 -0.53 12.49 -3.14
N SER A 73 -0.02 12.36 -4.36
CA SER A 73 0.04 11.06 -5.05
C SER A 73 0.86 10.04 -4.25
N SER A 74 2.03 10.44 -3.73
CA SER A 74 2.86 9.58 -2.90
C SER A 74 2.14 9.14 -1.63
N LEU A 75 1.46 10.06 -0.92
CA LEU A 75 0.68 9.72 0.28
C LEU A 75 -0.46 8.75 -0.02
N LEU A 76 -1.18 8.94 -1.15
CA LEU A 76 -2.23 8.02 -1.57
C LEU A 76 -1.67 6.64 -1.94
N THR A 77 -0.52 6.59 -2.62
CA THR A 77 0.16 5.33 -2.94
C THR A 77 0.59 4.60 -1.67
N ILE A 78 1.18 5.30 -0.69
CA ILE A 78 1.56 4.73 0.61
C ILE A 78 0.33 4.21 1.34
N PHE A 79 -0.78 4.96 1.34
CA PHE A 79 -2.03 4.52 1.94
C PHE A 79 -2.58 3.25 1.29
N CYS A 80 -2.63 3.19 -0.05
CA CYS A 80 -3.06 1.98 -0.77
C CYS A 80 -2.13 0.79 -0.48
N ALA A 81 -0.81 1.00 -0.47
CA ALA A 81 0.17 -0.03 -0.13
C ALA A 81 -0.03 -0.53 1.31
N TYR A 82 -0.32 0.37 2.25
CA TYR A 82 -0.63 0.01 3.62
C TYR A 82 -1.91 -0.81 3.75
N VAL A 83 -2.99 -0.46 3.02
CA VAL A 83 -4.23 -1.25 3.00
C VAL A 83 -3.95 -2.68 2.48
N ALA A 84 -3.20 -2.80 1.38
CA ALA A 84 -2.79 -4.11 0.85
C ALA A 84 -1.94 -4.89 1.86
N PHE A 85 -1.03 -4.20 2.56
CA PHE A 85 -0.20 -4.79 3.60
C PHE A 85 -1.02 -5.33 4.78
N ILE A 86 -2.04 -4.58 5.24
CA ILE A 86 -2.96 -5.05 6.29
C ILE A 86 -3.72 -6.30 5.84
N LEU A 87 -4.20 -6.33 4.59
CA LEU A 87 -4.88 -7.51 4.04
C LEU A 87 -3.97 -8.73 3.99
N ALA A 88 -2.70 -8.55 3.61
CA ALA A 88 -1.70 -9.60 3.64
C ALA A 88 -1.43 -10.07 5.08
N GLY A 89 -1.29 -9.14 6.03
CA GLY A 89 -1.09 -9.44 7.45
C GLY A 89 -2.26 -10.20 8.08
N LEU A 90 -3.51 -9.83 7.78
CA LEU A 90 -4.70 -10.54 8.22
C LEU A 90 -4.76 -11.97 7.66
N SER A 91 -4.39 -12.12 6.39
CA SER A 91 -4.31 -13.44 5.74
C SER A 91 -3.25 -14.31 6.40
N PHE A 92 -2.07 -13.74 6.69
CA PHE A 92 -0.99 -14.40 7.41
C PHE A 92 -1.43 -14.83 8.82
N GLN A 93 -2.04 -13.92 9.59
CA GLN A 93 -2.54 -14.22 10.94
C GLN A 93 -3.54 -15.38 10.93
N LYS A 94 -4.43 -15.41 9.93
CA LYS A 94 -5.41 -16.48 9.77
C LYS A 94 -4.77 -17.84 9.45
N MET A 95 -3.68 -17.85 8.70
CA MET A 95 -2.91 -19.08 8.44
C MET A 95 -2.21 -19.60 9.71
N THR A 96 -1.73 -18.70 10.56
CA THR A 96 -1.00 -19.05 11.80
C THR A 96 -1.90 -19.39 13.00
N GLU A 97 -3.22 -19.28 12.86
CA GLU A 97 -4.17 -19.50 13.96
C GLU A 97 -4.38 -20.98 14.32
N ALA A 98 -3.88 -21.92 13.50
CA ALA A 98 -4.06 -23.34 13.79
C ALA A 98 -3.30 -23.75 15.07
N ALA A 99 -3.92 -24.59 15.90
CA ALA A 99 -3.37 -25.00 17.20
C ALA A 99 -1.95 -25.59 17.10
N ALA A 100 -1.66 -26.31 16.02
CA ALA A 100 -0.33 -26.85 15.74
C ALA A 100 0.76 -25.76 15.64
N PHE A 101 0.44 -24.60 15.05
CA PHE A 101 1.38 -23.47 14.95
C PHE A 101 1.58 -22.78 16.29
N GLN A 102 0.54 -22.72 17.14
CA GLN A 102 0.69 -22.16 18.48
C GLN A 102 1.59 -23.01 19.37
N GLU A 103 1.53 -24.33 19.22
CA GLU A 103 2.39 -25.26 19.97
C GLU A 103 3.87 -25.14 19.53
N VAL A 104 4.12 -25.05 18.22
CA VAL A 104 5.47 -24.82 17.67
C VAL A 104 6.03 -23.46 18.10
N ALA A 105 5.19 -22.42 18.12
CA ALA A 105 5.61 -21.09 18.57
C ALA A 105 5.96 -21.04 20.07
N ARG A 106 5.39 -21.92 20.90
CA ARG A 106 5.72 -22.03 22.34
C ARG A 106 6.97 -22.85 22.61
N THR A 107 7.26 -23.83 21.75
CA THR A 107 8.39 -24.74 21.93
C THR A 107 9.68 -24.20 21.34
N GLN A 108 9.62 -23.28 20.37
CA GLN A 108 10.79 -22.65 19.75
C GLN A 108 10.81 -21.13 19.92
N ASP A 109 11.71 -20.65 20.77
CA ASP A 109 11.86 -19.23 21.11
C ASP A 109 12.05 -18.33 19.88
N MET A 110 12.75 -18.82 18.85
CA MET A 110 13.00 -18.05 17.61
C MET A 110 11.72 -17.77 16.83
N VAL A 111 10.77 -18.71 16.82
CA VAL A 111 9.46 -18.59 16.15
C VAL A 111 8.55 -17.62 16.92
N GLY A 112 8.57 -17.68 18.26
CA GLY A 112 7.81 -16.78 19.12
C GLY A 112 8.30 -15.32 19.08
N LEU A 113 9.62 -15.11 19.06
CA LEU A 113 10.23 -13.77 18.97
C LEU A 113 9.92 -13.08 17.64
N THR A 114 10.07 -13.80 16.52
CA THR A 114 9.76 -13.26 15.20
C THR A 114 8.28 -12.92 15.04
N PHE A 115 7.39 -13.75 15.58
CA PHE A 115 5.94 -13.45 15.61
C PHE A 115 5.63 -12.18 16.43
N SER A 116 6.24 -12.03 17.60
CA SER A 116 6.04 -10.86 18.46
C SER A 116 6.56 -9.58 17.81
N LEU A 117 7.69 -9.64 17.09
CA LEU A 117 8.20 -8.52 16.30
C LEU A 117 7.22 -8.10 15.19
N VAL A 118 6.57 -9.05 14.51
CA VAL A 118 5.54 -8.75 13.52
C VAL A 118 4.36 -8.02 14.16
N VAL A 119 3.88 -8.49 15.32
CA VAL A 119 2.75 -7.87 16.04
C VAL A 119 3.11 -6.45 16.51
N ILE A 120 4.29 -6.26 17.11
CA ILE A 120 4.76 -4.94 17.56
C ILE A 120 4.86 -3.99 16.36
N GLY A 121 5.46 -4.45 15.25
CA GLY A 121 5.56 -3.68 14.01
C GLY A 121 4.18 -3.27 13.48
N ALA A 122 3.19 -4.17 13.54
CA ALA A 122 1.82 -3.88 13.10
C ALA A 122 1.17 -2.79 13.94
N VAL A 123 1.33 -2.86 15.27
CA VAL A 123 0.82 -1.84 16.19
C VAL A 123 1.48 -0.48 15.95
N VAL A 124 2.80 -0.45 15.79
CA VAL A 124 3.54 0.79 15.50
C VAL A 124 3.09 1.40 14.16
N ALA A 125 2.97 0.59 13.11
CA ALA A 125 2.50 1.04 11.81
C ALA A 125 1.08 1.60 11.88
N LEU A 126 0.18 0.93 12.60
CA LEU A 126 -1.20 1.39 12.80
C LEU A 126 -1.25 2.73 13.53
N LEU A 127 -0.50 2.88 14.63
CA LEU A 127 -0.43 4.13 15.37
C LEU A 127 0.12 5.27 14.50
N ALA A 128 1.17 5.00 13.71
CA ALA A 128 1.72 5.99 12.81
C ALA A 128 0.70 6.44 11.75
N VAL A 129 -0.02 5.50 11.14
CA VAL A 129 -1.09 5.82 10.16
C VAL A 129 -2.23 6.60 10.82
N LEU A 130 -2.62 6.27 12.05
CA LEU A 130 -3.66 7.02 12.78
C LEU A 130 -3.20 8.46 13.08
N VAL A 131 -1.99 8.63 13.62
CA VAL A 131 -1.43 9.95 13.94
C VAL A 131 -1.30 10.82 12.68
N GLY A 132 -0.88 10.26 11.55
CA GLY A 132 -0.78 10.99 10.28
C GLY A 132 -2.13 11.21 9.58
N GLY A 133 -3.03 10.24 9.65
CA GLY A 133 -4.30 10.24 8.91
C GLY A 133 -5.42 11.03 9.58
N VAL A 134 -5.50 11.02 10.92
CA VAL A 134 -6.57 11.70 11.67
C VAL A 134 -6.62 13.21 11.39
N PRO A 135 -5.50 13.97 11.41
CA PRO A 135 -5.54 15.40 11.12
C PRO A 135 -6.00 15.71 9.69
N ILE A 136 -5.60 14.89 8.72
CA ILE A 136 -6.01 15.03 7.32
C ILE A 136 -7.52 14.77 7.19
N LEU A 137 -8.01 13.70 7.82
CA LEU A 137 -9.41 13.33 7.81
C LEU A 137 -10.26 14.43 8.46
N PHE A 138 -9.84 14.93 9.62
CA PHE A 138 -10.51 16.02 10.32
C PHE A 138 -10.55 17.30 9.47
N ALA A 139 -9.45 17.66 8.82
CA ALA A 139 -9.40 18.82 7.94
C ALA A 139 -10.35 18.67 6.75
N ALA A 140 -10.42 17.48 6.13
CA ALA A 140 -11.33 17.18 5.03
C ALA A 140 -12.80 17.27 5.46
N ILE A 141 -13.16 16.68 6.60
CA ILE A 141 -14.53 16.75 7.16
C ILE A 141 -14.90 18.19 7.46
N LYS A 142 -14.04 18.93 8.16
CA LYS A 142 -14.28 20.35 8.50
C LYS A 142 -14.49 21.19 7.25
N PHE A 143 -13.68 20.99 6.21
CA PHE A 143 -13.82 21.71 4.94
C PHE A 143 -15.14 21.38 4.23
N ALA A 144 -15.54 20.10 4.22
CA ALA A 144 -16.79 19.67 3.60
C ALA A 144 -18.03 20.24 4.33
N LEU A 145 -18.00 20.28 5.66
CA LEU A 145 -19.07 20.86 6.48
C LEU A 145 -19.18 22.37 6.27
N VAL A 146 -18.07 23.10 6.30
CA VAL A 146 -18.07 24.57 6.15
C VAL A 146 -18.54 24.98 4.74
N ARG A 147 -18.16 24.24 3.69
CA ARG A 147 -18.58 24.55 2.32
C ARG A 147 -19.95 23.96 1.92
N ARG A 148 -20.66 23.30 2.83
CA ARG A 148 -21.96 22.63 2.60
C ARG A 148 -22.02 21.76 1.33
N ARG A 149 -20.89 21.15 0.94
CA ARG A 149 -20.87 20.24 -0.22
C ARG A 149 -21.09 18.82 0.26
N ALA A 150 -22.21 18.20 -0.15
CA ALA A 150 -22.55 16.83 0.22
C ALA A 150 -21.61 15.78 -0.41
N GLY A 151 -21.02 16.06 -1.58
CA GLY A 151 -20.19 15.10 -2.32
C GLY A 151 -19.03 14.48 -1.51
N PRO A 152 -18.16 15.27 -0.86
CA PRO A 152 -17.08 14.74 -0.03
C PRO A 152 -17.56 13.98 1.20
N LEU A 153 -18.69 14.38 1.81
CA LEU A 153 -19.27 13.70 2.97
C LEU A 153 -19.81 12.31 2.59
N ILE A 154 -20.45 12.18 1.43
CA ILE A 154 -20.91 10.89 0.90
C ILE A 154 -19.71 9.97 0.67
N GLY A 155 -18.62 10.47 0.10
CA GLY A 155 -17.41 9.67 -0.10
C GLY A 155 -16.75 9.19 1.21
N LEU A 156 -16.93 9.95 2.31
CA LEU A 156 -16.41 9.59 3.63
C LEU A 156 -17.30 8.60 4.39
N ALA A 157 -18.59 8.54 4.04
CA ALA A 157 -19.52 7.53 4.55
C ALA A 157 -19.28 6.15 3.92
N VAL A 158 -18.71 6.08 2.71
CA VAL A 158 -18.48 4.82 1.98
C VAL A 158 -17.60 3.84 2.78
N PRO A 159 -16.44 4.21 3.35
CA PRO A 159 -15.65 3.31 4.20
C PRO A 159 -16.41 2.77 5.42
N VAL A 160 -17.21 3.62 6.05
CA VAL A 160 -18.02 3.23 7.23
C VAL A 160 -19.08 2.22 6.82
N LEU A 161 -19.79 2.47 5.72
CA LEU A 161 -20.80 1.56 5.19
C LEU A 161 -20.19 0.24 4.70
N ALA A 162 -19.02 0.28 4.06
CA ALA A 162 -18.29 -0.91 3.64
C ALA A 162 -17.87 -1.77 4.85
N PHE A 163 -17.41 -1.14 5.93
CA PHE A 163 -17.07 -1.82 7.17
C PHE A 163 -18.31 -2.43 7.85
N VAL A 164 -19.43 -1.70 7.92
CA VAL A 164 -20.69 -2.22 8.45
C VAL A 164 -21.19 -3.41 7.63
N SER A 165 -21.12 -3.31 6.30
CA SER A 165 -21.48 -4.41 5.39
C SER A 165 -20.60 -5.65 5.59
N PHE A 166 -19.30 -5.45 5.84
CA PHE A 166 -18.37 -6.52 6.18
C PHE A 166 -18.68 -7.18 7.54
N LEU A 167 -18.96 -6.40 8.58
CA LEU A 167 -19.37 -6.95 9.88
C LEU A 167 -20.71 -7.69 9.80
N TRP A 168 -21.63 -7.19 8.98
CA TRP A 168 -22.90 -7.83 8.71
C TRP A 168 -22.71 -9.17 8.01
N SER A 169 -21.87 -9.23 6.97
CA SER A 169 -21.60 -10.49 6.25
C SER A 169 -20.94 -11.53 7.15
N LEU A 170 -20.03 -11.12 8.04
CA LEU A 170 -19.44 -11.97 9.07
C LEU A 170 -20.49 -12.55 10.02
N SER A 171 -21.41 -11.70 10.48
CA SER A 171 -22.48 -12.11 11.39
C SER A 171 -23.44 -13.08 10.70
N LEU A 172 -23.79 -12.80 9.44
CA LEU A 172 -24.64 -13.66 8.62
C LEU A 172 -23.98 -15.03 8.36
N LEU A 173 -22.68 -15.06 8.06
CA LEU A 173 -21.90 -16.30 7.93
C LEU A 173 -21.96 -17.11 9.23
N LYS A 174 -21.78 -16.50 10.40
CA LYS A 174 -21.90 -17.22 11.68
C LYS A 174 -23.30 -17.80 11.93
N VAL A 175 -24.34 -17.06 11.55
CA VAL A 175 -25.73 -17.52 11.69
C VAL A 175 -26.03 -18.67 10.74
N LEU A 176 -25.61 -18.56 9.47
CA LEU A 176 -25.85 -19.58 8.44
C LEU A 176 -25.01 -20.85 8.65
N PHE A 177 -23.78 -20.71 9.18
CA PHE A 177 -22.86 -21.82 9.44
C PHE A 177 -22.73 -22.06 10.94
N HIS A 178 -23.82 -22.55 11.56
CA HIS A 178 -23.78 -22.98 12.95
C HIS A 178 -22.87 -24.23 13.12
N PRO A 179 -22.00 -24.24 14.15
CA PRO A 179 -20.98 -25.28 14.34
C PRO A 179 -21.53 -26.68 14.65
N ASP A 180 -22.81 -26.83 14.98
CA ASP A 180 -23.43 -28.13 15.28
C ASP A 180 -23.80 -28.96 14.04
N SER A 181 -23.66 -28.40 12.83
CA SER A 181 -23.89 -29.16 11.60
C SER A 181 -22.63 -29.95 11.21
N GLN A 182 -22.45 -31.13 11.81
CA GLN A 182 -21.34 -32.08 11.56
C GLN A 182 -21.22 -32.59 10.10
N LEU A 183 -22.06 -32.12 9.17
CA LEU A 183 -22.12 -32.55 7.76
C LEU A 183 -21.81 -31.40 6.77
N LEU A 184 -20.99 -30.44 7.18
CA LEU A 184 -20.56 -29.36 6.30
C LEU A 184 -19.64 -29.91 5.19
N SER A 185 -20.13 -29.91 3.95
CA SER A 185 -19.37 -30.40 2.81
C SER A 185 -18.14 -29.52 2.54
N LEU A 186 -17.05 -30.11 2.02
CA LEU A 186 -15.84 -29.37 1.59
C LEU A 186 -16.17 -28.15 0.70
N GLY A 187 -17.21 -28.26 -0.13
CA GLY A 187 -17.69 -27.18 -0.99
C GLY A 187 -18.26 -25.99 -0.22
N GLN A 188 -18.99 -26.23 0.88
CA GLN A 188 -19.56 -25.15 1.71
C GLN A 188 -18.48 -24.39 2.49
N ILE A 189 -17.45 -25.09 2.97
CA ILE A 189 -16.30 -24.46 3.63
C ILE A 189 -15.51 -23.60 2.64
N ALA A 190 -15.26 -24.12 1.43
CA ALA A 190 -14.58 -23.38 0.37
C ALA A 190 -15.38 -22.15 -0.06
N LEU A 191 -16.70 -22.29 -0.21
CA LEU A 191 -17.59 -21.20 -0.62
C LEU A 191 -17.71 -20.11 0.46
N GLY A 192 -17.82 -20.49 1.74
CA GLY A 192 -17.83 -19.54 2.86
C GLY A 192 -16.51 -18.76 3.00
N ARG A 193 -15.36 -19.43 2.85
CA ARG A 193 -14.04 -18.79 2.85
C ARG A 193 -13.83 -17.87 1.65
N GLY A 194 -14.26 -18.32 0.46
CA GLY A 194 -14.18 -17.53 -0.78
C GLY A 194 -15.06 -16.28 -0.71
N LEU A 195 -16.30 -16.40 -0.22
CA LEU A 195 -17.21 -15.27 -0.02
C LEU A 195 -16.62 -14.27 0.98
N PHE A 196 -16.07 -14.76 2.09
CA PHE A 196 -15.43 -13.92 3.10
C PHE A 196 -14.28 -13.10 2.52
N LEU A 197 -13.33 -13.75 1.83
CA LEU A 197 -12.20 -13.08 1.18
C LEU A 197 -12.66 -12.10 0.10
N GLY A 198 -13.66 -12.49 -0.71
CA GLY A 198 -14.22 -11.63 -1.75
C GLY A 198 -14.84 -10.35 -1.19
N VAL A 199 -15.65 -10.46 -0.13
CA VAL A 199 -16.28 -9.29 0.52
C VAL A 199 -15.23 -8.43 1.23
N LEU A 200 -14.23 -9.03 1.87
CA LEU A 200 -13.11 -8.30 2.49
C LEU A 200 -12.32 -7.50 1.44
N LEU A 201 -11.96 -8.11 0.32
CA LEU A 201 -11.22 -7.45 -0.76
C LEU A 201 -12.05 -6.34 -1.40
N ALA A 202 -13.31 -6.63 -1.74
CA ALA A 202 -14.21 -5.65 -2.35
C ALA A 202 -14.43 -4.45 -1.43
N SER A 203 -14.76 -4.67 -0.15
CA SER A 203 -14.95 -3.60 0.83
C SER A 203 -13.69 -2.75 1.03
N SER A 204 -12.51 -3.38 1.04
CA SER A 204 -11.22 -2.69 1.18
C SER A 204 -10.90 -1.82 -0.04
N ILE A 205 -11.09 -2.34 -1.26
CA ILE A 205 -10.86 -1.60 -2.51
C ILE A 205 -11.83 -0.43 -2.62
N ILE A 206 -13.12 -0.65 -2.35
CA ILE A 206 -14.15 0.40 -2.39
C ILE A 206 -13.83 1.50 -1.36
N SER A 207 -13.45 1.11 -0.14
CA SER A 207 -13.09 2.05 0.93
C SER A 207 -11.86 2.87 0.59
N ALA A 208 -10.78 2.21 0.14
CA ALA A 208 -9.55 2.89 -0.24
C ALA A 208 -9.76 3.82 -1.44
N GLY A 209 -10.50 3.36 -2.45
CA GLY A 209 -10.86 4.17 -3.63
C GLY A 209 -11.68 5.40 -3.26
N ALA A 210 -12.65 5.27 -2.36
CA ALA A 210 -13.47 6.39 -1.90
C ALA A 210 -12.64 7.45 -1.14
N ILE A 211 -11.75 7.02 -0.23
CA ILE A 211 -10.85 7.91 0.49
C ILE A 211 -9.91 8.62 -0.49
N CYS A 212 -9.30 7.87 -1.42
CA CYS A 212 -8.44 8.43 -2.47
C CYS A 212 -9.19 9.48 -3.28
N PHE A 213 -10.44 9.22 -3.67
CA PHE A 213 -11.29 10.16 -4.41
C PHE A 213 -11.62 11.44 -3.62
N VAL A 214 -11.97 11.32 -2.34
CA VAL A 214 -12.28 12.47 -1.47
C VAL A 214 -11.05 13.33 -1.24
N VAL A 215 -9.92 12.70 -0.90
CA VAL A 215 -8.65 13.38 -0.75
C VAL A 215 -8.31 14.07 -2.07
N THR A 216 -8.50 13.38 -3.20
CA THR A 216 -8.27 13.87 -4.57
C THR A 216 -8.95 15.22 -4.89
N ARG A 217 -10.14 15.43 -4.35
CA ARG A 217 -10.95 16.64 -4.57
C ARG A 217 -10.84 17.70 -3.48
N SER A 218 -10.17 17.42 -2.37
CA SER A 218 -10.08 18.33 -1.23
C SER A 218 -8.83 19.21 -1.29
N GLU A 219 -8.99 20.51 -1.08
CA GLU A 219 -7.88 21.46 -0.91
C GLU A 219 -7.32 21.30 0.51
N ILE A 220 -6.28 20.47 0.67
CA ILE A 220 -5.66 20.23 1.98
C ILE A 220 -4.51 21.22 2.17
N PRO A 221 -4.50 21.99 3.28
CA PRO A 221 -3.41 22.91 3.58
C PRO A 221 -2.07 22.18 3.74
N GLU A 222 -0.99 22.77 3.20
CA GLU A 222 0.36 22.20 3.17
C GLU A 222 0.85 21.70 4.54
N LYS A 223 0.57 22.46 5.60
CA LYS A 223 0.96 22.12 6.98
C LYS A 223 0.53 20.72 7.40
N PHE A 224 -0.63 20.25 6.95
CA PHE A 224 -1.14 18.93 7.30
C PHE A 224 -0.45 17.81 6.50
N LEU A 225 -0.07 18.08 5.24
CA LEU A 225 0.68 17.13 4.42
C LEU A 225 2.11 16.96 4.96
N ARG A 226 2.77 18.05 5.34
CA ARG A 226 4.09 18.00 5.97
C ARG A 226 4.05 17.28 7.32
N PHE A 227 2.99 17.47 8.11
CA PHE A 227 2.80 16.76 9.37
C PHE A 227 2.58 15.25 9.19
N ALA A 228 1.97 14.83 8.09
CA ALA A 228 1.76 13.40 7.80
C ALA A 228 3.00 12.68 7.28
N LEU A 229 4.06 13.41 6.90
CA LEU A 229 5.27 12.83 6.33
C LEU A 229 6.05 11.96 7.34
N PRO A 230 6.40 12.43 8.56
CA PRO A 230 7.14 11.61 9.51
C PRO A 230 6.41 10.31 9.92
N PRO A 231 5.10 10.33 10.22
CA PRO A 231 4.36 9.10 10.48
C PRO A 231 4.34 8.14 9.27
N SER A 232 4.26 8.66 8.04
CA SER A 232 4.30 7.80 6.84
C SER A 232 5.65 7.11 6.64
N ILE A 233 6.76 7.80 6.94
CA ILE A 233 8.11 7.23 6.92
C ILE A 233 8.22 6.14 7.99
N LEU A 234 7.76 6.43 9.21
CA LEU A 234 7.77 5.46 10.30
C LEU A 234 6.95 4.20 9.95
N ALA A 235 5.76 4.37 9.38
CA ALA A 235 4.93 3.25 8.92
C ALA A 235 5.64 2.42 7.84
N THR A 236 6.32 3.07 6.88
CA THR A 236 7.07 2.38 5.81
C THR A 236 8.24 1.58 6.37
N ILE A 237 8.99 2.15 7.33
CA ILE A 237 10.08 1.46 8.02
C ILE A 237 9.54 0.26 8.80
N ALA A 238 8.44 0.44 9.55
CA ALA A 238 7.80 -0.64 10.30
C ALA A 238 7.32 -1.78 9.39
N MET A 239 6.69 -1.46 8.25
CA MET A 239 6.31 -2.45 7.24
C MET A 239 7.52 -3.21 6.68
N GLY A 240 8.64 -2.52 6.44
CA GLY A 240 9.89 -3.15 6.00
C GLY A 240 10.43 -4.14 7.03
N PHE A 241 10.47 -3.75 8.30
CA PHE A 241 10.87 -4.64 9.40
C PHE A 241 9.95 -5.86 9.52
N MET A 242 8.63 -5.65 9.42
CA MET A 242 7.67 -6.75 9.44
C MET A 242 7.88 -7.71 8.27
N ALA A 243 8.11 -7.21 7.06
CA ALA A 243 8.36 -8.07 5.90
C ALA A 243 9.61 -8.94 6.09
N VAL A 244 10.70 -8.36 6.62
CA VAL A 244 11.91 -9.11 6.95
C VAL A 244 11.63 -10.14 8.05
N ALA A 245 10.92 -9.77 9.10
CA ALA A 245 10.56 -10.68 10.18
C ALA A 245 9.70 -11.86 9.69
N THR A 246 8.75 -11.62 8.79
CA THR A 246 7.93 -12.68 8.18
C THR A 246 8.76 -13.61 7.30
N LEU A 247 9.74 -13.09 6.56
CA LEU A 247 10.67 -13.92 5.77
C LEU A 247 11.57 -14.78 6.67
N LEU A 248 12.10 -14.21 7.76
CA LEU A 248 12.89 -14.94 8.75
C LEU A 248 12.05 -16.02 9.45
N TRP A 249 10.79 -15.72 9.77
CA TRP A 249 9.85 -16.69 10.32
C TRP A 249 9.58 -17.83 9.34
N ALA A 250 9.30 -17.52 8.08
CA ALA A 250 9.08 -18.53 7.04
C ALA A 250 10.31 -19.43 6.86
N TRP A 251 11.50 -18.83 6.88
CA TRP A 251 12.77 -19.55 6.82
C TRP A 251 12.96 -20.48 8.03
N ALA A 252 12.68 -20.00 9.25
CA ALA A 252 12.74 -20.79 10.47
C ALA A 252 11.82 -22.02 10.39
N CYS A 253 10.58 -21.84 9.96
CA CYS A 253 9.62 -22.94 9.79
C CYS A 253 10.12 -24.00 8.79
N VAL A 254 10.74 -23.59 7.68
CA VAL A 254 11.32 -24.51 6.70
C VAL A 254 12.48 -25.32 7.30
N LEU A 255 13.37 -24.67 8.05
CA LEU A 255 14.49 -25.36 8.70
C LEU A 255 14.02 -26.41 9.71
N VAL A 256 12.98 -26.11 10.49
CA VAL A 256 12.39 -27.05 11.43
C VAL A 256 11.85 -28.27 10.70
N HIS A 257 11.16 -28.06 9.58
CA HIS A 257 10.61 -29.16 8.78
C HIS A 257 11.69 -30.04 8.12
N LEU A 258 12.86 -29.47 7.80
CA LEU A 258 13.98 -30.23 7.23
C LEU A 258 14.74 -31.07 8.28
N ASN A 259 14.68 -30.67 9.55
CA ASN A 259 15.36 -31.35 10.66
C ASN A 259 14.47 -32.37 11.41
N SER A 260 13.18 -32.47 11.06
CA SER A 260 12.20 -33.42 11.60
C SER A 260 11.95 -34.58 10.65
#